data_AF-A0A7W0L114-F1
#
_entry.id   AF-A0A7W0L114-F1
#
_cell.length_a   1.000
_cell.length_b   1.000
_cell.length_c   1.000
_cell.angle_alpha   90.00
_cell.angle_beta   90.00
_cell.angle_gamma   90.00
#
_symmetry.space_group_name_H-M   'P 1'
#
loop_
_entity.id
_entity.type
_entity.pdbx_description
1 polymer ?
#
loop_
_entity_poly.entity_id
_entity_poly.type
_entity_poly.pdbx_seq_one_letter_code
_entity_poly.pdbx_strand_id
1 'polypeptide(L)'
;AETLKGSGVHLASVATSFPSGQATLEARLAEIKQAVADGADEIDIVISRGAFLAGDEDTIFTEVAASVEAAGEAHVKTILETGELGSYDRIRRASLIAMAAGSHFIKTSTGKIGESATLPSALVMAEAIRDFAELTGREVGLKVAGGIRASKDTVRYLVIVHETLGDDWLTPDRFRIGASSVINDILMQIDFLRTGRYSDPDRYTLD
;
A
#
# COMPACT_ATOMS: atom_id res chain seq x y z
N ALA A 1 -16.89 7.89 -7.22
CA ALA A 1 -17.79 6.74 -7.00
C ALA A 1 -18.60 6.36 -8.24
N GLU A 2 -19.39 7.26 -8.84
CA GLU A 2 -20.40 6.89 -9.85
C GLU A 2 -19.87 6.09 -11.06
N THR A 3 -18.74 6.47 -11.65
CA THR A 3 -18.14 5.78 -12.81
C THR A 3 -17.75 4.32 -12.54
N LEU A 4 -17.47 3.95 -11.28
CA LEU A 4 -17.03 2.61 -10.90
C LEU A 4 -18.18 1.70 -10.47
N LYS A 5 -19.41 2.22 -10.41
CA LYS A 5 -20.58 1.49 -9.91
C LYS A 5 -20.82 0.21 -10.73
N GLY A 6 -20.83 -0.93 -10.05
CA GLY A 6 -21.03 -2.25 -10.66
C GLY A 6 -19.83 -2.83 -11.40
N SER A 7 -18.67 -2.15 -11.41
CA SER A 7 -17.47 -2.63 -12.09
C SER A 7 -16.68 -3.69 -11.30
N GLY A 8 -16.89 -3.78 -9.99
CA GLY A 8 -16.06 -4.59 -9.09
C GLY A 8 -14.71 -3.95 -8.76
N VAL A 9 -14.44 -2.72 -9.23
CA VAL A 9 -13.23 -1.96 -8.90
C VAL A 9 -13.48 -1.07 -7.69
N HIS A 10 -12.69 -1.26 -6.64
CA HIS A 10 -12.74 -0.43 -5.43
C HIS A 10 -12.12 0.95 -5.64
N LEU A 11 -12.73 1.97 -5.04
CA LEU A 11 -12.23 3.33 -5.00
C LEU A 11 -11.31 3.52 -3.78
N ALA A 12 -10.01 3.66 -4.02
CA ALA A 12 -9.04 4.04 -3.00
C ALA A 12 -8.79 5.56 -3.03
N SER A 13 -8.77 6.19 -1.86
CA SER A 13 -8.35 7.59 -1.68
C SER A 13 -7.10 7.67 -0.81
N VAL A 14 -6.24 8.66 -1.07
CA VAL A 14 -5.24 9.08 -0.08
C VAL A 14 -5.87 10.16 0.78
N ALA A 15 -5.88 9.96 2.08
CA ALA A 15 -6.29 10.96 3.06
C ALA A 15 -5.09 11.28 3.96
N THR A 16 -5.27 12.17 4.92
CA THR A 16 -4.29 12.47 5.98
C THR A 16 -3.16 13.41 5.58
N SER A 17 -3.46 14.43 4.77
CA SER A 17 -2.50 15.45 4.31
C SER A 17 -1.33 14.84 3.54
N PHE A 18 -1.68 13.95 2.62
CA PHE A 18 -0.76 13.29 1.71
C PHE A 18 -0.01 14.32 0.82
N PRO A 19 1.30 14.15 0.55
CA PRO A 19 2.15 13.01 0.95
C PRO A 19 2.88 13.20 2.29
N SER A 20 2.74 14.34 2.96
CA SER A 20 3.55 14.65 4.14
C SER A 20 3.08 13.92 5.40
N GLY A 21 1.77 13.79 5.59
CA GLY A 21 1.20 13.29 6.84
C GLY A 21 1.30 14.29 7.99
N GLN A 22 1.66 15.56 7.73
CA GLN A 22 2.09 16.54 8.74
C GLN A 22 0.99 17.52 9.20
N ALA A 23 -0.28 17.11 9.15
CA ALA A 23 -1.36 17.88 9.77
C ALA A 23 -1.72 17.34 11.16
N THR A 24 -2.49 18.12 11.91
CA THR A 24 -3.04 17.67 13.19
C THR A 24 -3.84 16.39 13.01
N LEU A 25 -3.86 15.52 14.02
CA LEU A 25 -4.65 14.29 13.97
C LEU A 25 -6.12 14.60 13.66
N GLU A 26 -6.70 15.62 14.29
CA GLU A 26 -8.08 16.06 14.03
C GLU A 26 -8.36 16.35 12.55
N ALA A 27 -7.48 17.11 11.88
CA ALA A 27 -7.63 17.41 10.46
C ALA A 27 -7.52 16.15 9.61
N ARG A 28 -6.54 15.28 9.92
CA ARG A 28 -6.37 13.99 9.22
C ARG A 28 -7.60 13.08 9.37
N LEU A 29 -8.18 12.99 10.56
CA LEU A 29 -9.40 12.22 10.80
C LEU A 29 -10.62 12.81 10.07
N ALA A 30 -10.72 14.13 9.98
CA ALA A 30 -11.77 14.79 9.22
C ALA A 30 -11.66 14.49 7.71
N GLU A 31 -10.45 14.52 7.15
CA GLU A 31 -10.20 14.13 5.75
C GLU A 31 -10.59 12.67 5.49
N ILE A 32 -10.26 11.73 6.38
CA ILE A 32 -10.65 10.32 6.27
C ILE A 32 -12.18 10.20 6.20
N LYS A 33 -12.89 10.80 7.16
CA LYS A 33 -14.36 10.74 7.22
C LYS A 33 -15.00 11.33 5.96
N GLN A 34 -14.44 12.43 5.44
CA GLN A 34 -14.92 13.03 4.21
C GLN A 34 -14.70 12.11 3.01
N ALA A 35 -13.50 11.52 2.87
CA ALA A 35 -13.20 10.61 1.76
C ALA A 35 -14.13 9.38 1.77
N VAL A 36 -14.44 8.83 2.95
CA VAL A 36 -15.42 7.74 3.10
C VAL A 36 -16.83 8.22 2.74
N ALA A 37 -17.25 9.40 3.20
CA ALA A 37 -18.55 9.98 2.84
C ALA A 37 -18.69 10.23 1.33
N ASP A 38 -17.59 10.52 0.64
CA ASP A 38 -17.51 10.69 -0.82
C ASP A 38 -17.48 9.34 -1.59
N GLY A 39 -17.51 8.21 -0.85
CA GLY A 39 -17.66 6.86 -1.38
C GLY A 39 -16.33 6.12 -1.63
N ALA A 40 -15.27 6.47 -0.90
CA ALA A 40 -14.04 5.66 -0.90
C ALA A 40 -14.27 4.33 -0.15
N ASP A 41 -13.95 3.21 -0.80
CA ASP A 41 -13.96 1.87 -0.20
C ASP A 41 -12.68 1.61 0.62
N GLU A 42 -11.61 2.34 0.30
CA GLU A 42 -10.32 2.15 0.93
C GLU A 42 -9.60 3.50 1.14
N ILE A 43 -8.88 3.63 2.25
CA ILE A 43 -8.14 4.83 2.62
C ILE A 43 -6.66 4.50 2.82
N ASP A 44 -5.79 5.15 2.06
CA ASP A 44 -4.34 5.09 2.26
C ASP A 44 -3.93 6.27 3.18
N ILE A 45 -3.34 5.97 4.35
CA ILE A 45 -2.85 6.96 5.34
C ILE A 45 -1.33 6.92 5.45
N VAL A 46 -0.69 8.00 5.92
CA VAL A 46 0.78 8.05 6.13
C VAL A 46 1.09 8.13 7.62
N ILE A 47 2.04 7.31 8.09
CA ILE A 47 2.49 7.38 9.49
C ILE A 47 3.22 8.71 9.79
N SER A 48 3.20 9.13 11.05
CA SER A 48 4.08 10.21 11.51
C SER A 48 5.54 9.73 11.56
N ARG A 49 6.24 9.90 10.43
CA ARG A 49 7.67 9.53 10.29
C ARG A 49 8.55 10.19 11.34
N GLY A 50 8.28 11.46 11.67
CA GLY A 50 9.00 12.20 12.70
C GLY A 50 8.86 11.57 14.08
N ALA A 51 7.65 11.18 14.46
CA ALA A 51 7.40 10.47 15.73
C ALA A 51 8.13 9.12 15.76
N PHE A 52 8.04 8.34 14.67
CA PHE A 52 8.74 7.06 14.58
C PHE A 52 10.27 7.19 14.71
N LEU A 53 10.87 8.13 13.99
CA LEU A 53 12.32 8.36 14.03
C LEU A 53 12.78 8.91 15.40
N ALA A 54 11.88 9.56 16.13
CA ALA A 54 12.11 9.99 17.52
C ALA A 54 11.91 8.86 18.55
N GLY A 55 11.47 7.67 18.14
CA GLY A 55 11.17 6.54 19.03
C GLY A 55 9.79 6.62 19.69
N ASP A 56 8.93 7.54 19.26
CA ASP A 56 7.55 7.66 19.75
C ASP A 56 6.62 6.75 18.96
N GLU A 57 6.69 5.47 19.29
CA GLU A 57 5.89 4.40 18.67
C GLU A 57 4.42 4.45 19.09
N ASP A 58 4.14 4.95 20.29
CA ASP A 58 2.78 5.08 20.85
C ASP A 58 1.94 6.07 20.03
N THR A 59 2.56 7.17 19.59
CA THR A 59 1.90 8.11 18.66
C THR A 59 1.49 7.41 17.37
N ILE A 60 2.34 6.57 16.77
CA ILE A 60 1.99 5.88 15.52
C ILE A 60 0.83 4.91 15.74
N PHE A 61 0.91 4.10 16.81
CA PHE A 61 -0.16 3.18 17.15
C PHE A 61 -1.49 3.91 17.30
N THR A 62 -1.49 4.97 18.10
CA THR A 62 -2.69 5.76 18.43
C THR A 62 -3.27 6.42 17.19
N GLU A 63 -2.43 7.04 16.35
CA GLU A 63 -2.89 7.71 15.13
C GLU A 63 -3.44 6.73 14.09
N VAL A 64 -2.81 5.57 13.91
CA VAL A 64 -3.30 4.53 13.00
C VAL A 64 -4.61 3.95 13.51
N ALA A 65 -4.72 3.64 14.81
CA ALA A 65 -5.94 3.12 15.39
C ALA A 65 -7.11 4.10 15.26
N ALA A 66 -6.88 5.38 15.56
CA ALA A 66 -7.88 6.43 15.37
C ALA A 66 -8.29 6.60 13.89
N SER A 67 -7.34 6.42 12.96
CA SER A 67 -7.60 6.48 11.53
C SER A 67 -8.44 5.29 11.05
N VAL A 68 -8.17 4.09 11.56
CA VAL A 68 -8.98 2.88 11.32
C VAL A 68 -10.40 3.08 11.83
N GLU A 69 -10.55 3.59 13.06
CA GLU A 69 -11.87 3.92 13.61
C GLU A 69 -12.62 4.95 12.76
N ALA A 70 -11.95 6.02 12.34
CA ALA A 70 -12.55 7.07 11.52
C ALA A 70 -12.93 6.61 10.11
N ALA A 71 -12.27 5.59 9.57
CA ALA A 71 -12.58 5.00 8.27
C ALA A 71 -13.83 4.10 8.29
N GLY A 72 -14.27 3.64 9.46
CA GLY A 72 -15.43 2.76 9.59
C GLY A 72 -15.22 1.44 8.85
N GLU A 73 -16.10 1.16 7.88
CA GLU A 73 -16.02 -0.07 7.08
C GLU A 73 -14.97 -0.01 5.97
N ALA A 74 -14.44 1.18 5.64
CA ALA A 74 -13.44 1.33 4.60
C ALA A 74 -12.09 0.74 5.02
N HIS A 75 -11.44 -0.01 4.11
CA HIS A 75 -10.14 -0.61 4.39
C HIS A 75 -9.04 0.44 4.50
N VAL A 76 -8.36 0.48 5.64
CA VAL A 76 -7.19 1.33 5.85
C VAL A 76 -5.89 0.65 5.43
N LYS A 77 -5.10 1.35 4.61
CA LYS A 77 -3.74 0.96 4.23
C LYS A 77 -2.74 1.96 4.79
N THR A 78 -1.86 1.50 5.66
CA THR A 78 -0.88 2.36 6.32
C THR A 78 0.42 2.42 5.52
N ILE A 79 0.74 3.60 4.97
CA ILE A 79 2.00 3.90 4.30
C ILE A 79 3.07 4.13 5.35
N LEU A 80 4.11 3.29 5.31
CA LEU A 80 5.25 3.38 6.24
C LEU A 80 6.34 4.35 5.75
N GLU A 81 6.36 4.62 4.44
CA GLU A 81 7.42 5.38 3.76
C GLU A 81 8.81 4.77 4.00
N THR A 82 8.96 3.50 3.61
CA THR A 82 10.12 2.65 3.93
C THR A 82 11.48 3.25 3.56
N GLY A 83 11.56 4.07 2.50
CA GLY A 83 12.78 4.74 2.07
C GLY A 83 13.32 5.78 3.06
N GLU A 84 12.51 6.23 4.01
CA GLU A 84 12.91 7.23 5.02
C GLU A 84 13.09 6.64 6.42
N LEU A 85 12.81 5.34 6.60
CA LEU A 85 12.94 4.68 7.91
C LEU A 85 14.39 4.31 8.23
N GLY A 86 15.24 4.18 7.21
CA GLY A 86 16.70 4.08 7.34
C GLY A 86 17.25 2.68 7.67
N SER A 87 16.43 1.71 8.11
CA SER A 87 16.87 0.32 8.27
C SER A 87 15.72 -0.69 8.13
N TYR A 88 16.07 -1.95 7.84
CA TYR A 88 15.09 -3.04 7.76
C TYR A 88 14.45 -3.35 9.12
N ASP A 89 15.18 -3.26 10.23
CA ASP A 89 14.62 -3.42 11.57
C ASP A 89 13.51 -2.39 11.85
N ARG A 90 13.73 -1.16 11.42
CA ARG A 90 12.77 -0.06 11.54
C ARG A 90 11.55 -0.28 10.63
N ILE A 91 11.74 -0.75 9.40
CA ILE A 91 10.63 -1.13 8.50
C ILE A 91 9.78 -2.23 9.15
N ARG A 92 10.41 -3.27 9.68
CA ARG A 92 9.73 -4.36 10.37
C ARG A 92 8.96 -3.84 11.59
N ARG A 93 9.59 -2.99 12.42
CA ARG A 93 8.96 -2.42 13.62
C ARG A 93 7.74 -1.57 13.27
N ALA A 94 7.85 -0.67 12.31
CA ALA A 94 6.73 0.15 11.83
C ALA A 94 5.59 -0.71 11.26
N SER A 95 5.93 -1.79 10.55
CA SER A 95 4.95 -2.77 10.03
C SER A 95 4.15 -3.40 11.16
N LEU A 96 4.82 -3.91 12.19
CA LEU A 96 4.18 -4.54 13.35
C LEU A 96 3.28 -3.56 14.11
N ILE A 97 3.72 -2.31 14.30
CA ILE A 97 2.91 -1.28 14.97
C ILE A 97 1.64 -0.97 14.16
N ALA A 98 1.79 -0.72 12.86
CA ALA A 98 0.65 -0.42 11.98
C ALA A 98 -0.36 -1.57 11.94
N MET A 99 0.12 -2.82 11.86
CA MET A 99 -0.72 -4.01 11.94
C MET A 99 -1.42 -4.07 13.30
N ALA A 100 -0.68 -4.03 14.42
CA ALA A 100 -1.25 -4.09 15.76
C ALA A 100 -2.32 -3.01 16.01
N ALA A 101 -2.16 -1.81 15.40
CA ALA A 101 -3.10 -0.71 15.47
C ALA A 101 -4.39 -0.90 14.63
N GLY A 102 -4.53 -2.02 13.93
CA GLY A 102 -5.76 -2.37 13.20
C GLY A 102 -5.69 -2.17 11.68
N SER A 103 -4.53 -1.80 11.12
CA SER A 103 -4.42 -1.61 9.66
C SER A 103 -4.77 -2.89 8.89
N HIS A 104 -5.45 -2.73 7.75
CA HIS A 104 -5.86 -3.83 6.86
C HIS A 104 -4.76 -4.17 5.85
N PHE A 105 -3.95 -3.16 5.50
CA PHE A 105 -2.77 -3.31 4.65
C PHE A 105 -1.62 -2.49 5.19
N ILE A 106 -0.40 -3.01 5.10
CA ILE A 106 0.79 -2.18 5.18
C ILE A 106 1.29 -1.86 3.77
N LYS A 107 1.67 -0.59 3.55
CA LYS A 107 2.08 -0.06 2.25
C LYS A 107 3.49 0.50 2.33
N THR A 108 4.32 0.20 1.33
CA THR A 108 5.75 0.60 1.35
C THR A 108 5.90 2.11 1.35
N SER A 109 5.35 2.81 0.35
CA SER A 109 5.75 4.20 0.05
C SER A 109 4.61 5.03 -0.52
N THR A 110 4.71 6.36 -0.41
CA THR A 110 3.76 7.28 -1.04
C THR A 110 3.90 7.32 -2.57
N GLY A 111 5.08 6.96 -3.09
CA GLY A 111 5.44 7.12 -4.49
C GLY A 111 5.74 8.58 -4.88
N LYS A 112 5.93 9.46 -3.90
CA LYS A 112 6.27 10.88 -4.09
C LYS A 112 7.71 11.23 -3.71
N ILE A 113 8.46 10.29 -3.13
CA ILE A 113 9.87 10.46 -2.73
C ILE A 113 10.81 9.62 -3.62
N GLY A 114 12.11 9.94 -3.57
CA GLY A 114 13.12 9.32 -4.44
C GLY A 114 13.29 7.81 -4.24
N GLU A 115 13.48 7.36 -2.99
CA GLU A 115 13.57 5.94 -2.65
C GLU A 115 12.19 5.44 -2.21
N SER A 116 11.60 4.53 -2.99
CA SER A 116 10.26 3.98 -2.75
C SER A 116 10.31 2.47 -2.45
N ALA A 117 9.40 1.65 -2.99
CA ALA A 117 9.44 0.20 -2.83
C ALA A 117 10.75 -0.39 -3.38
N THR A 118 11.41 -1.21 -2.55
CA THR A 118 12.52 -2.07 -2.95
C THR A 118 12.16 -3.52 -2.64
N LEU A 119 12.79 -4.48 -3.35
CA LEU A 119 12.59 -5.91 -3.08
C LEU A 119 12.93 -6.28 -1.64
N PRO A 120 14.06 -5.80 -1.04
CA PRO A 120 14.35 -6.06 0.36
C PRO A 120 13.30 -5.49 1.32
N SER A 121 12.84 -4.25 1.12
CA SER A 121 11.78 -3.67 1.97
C SER A 121 10.48 -4.46 1.89
N ALA A 122 10.09 -4.92 0.69
CA ALA A 122 8.90 -5.74 0.51
C ALA A 122 9.03 -7.12 1.17
N LEU A 123 10.20 -7.76 1.08
CA LEU A 123 10.47 -9.04 1.76
C LEU A 123 10.33 -8.88 3.28
N VAL A 124 10.95 -7.87 3.87
CA VAL A 124 10.88 -7.60 5.31
C VAL A 124 9.44 -7.36 5.78
N MET A 125 8.65 -6.63 4.99
CA MET A 125 7.24 -6.40 5.27
C MET A 125 6.41 -7.68 5.13
N ALA A 126 6.69 -8.52 4.12
CA ALA A 126 6.04 -9.82 3.94
C ALA A 126 6.35 -10.76 5.12
N GLU A 127 7.60 -10.85 5.56
CA GLU A 127 7.98 -11.62 6.75
C GLU A 127 7.28 -11.09 8.02
N ALA A 128 7.11 -9.77 8.14
CA ALA A 128 6.34 -9.19 9.25
C ALA A 128 4.87 -9.61 9.22
N ILE A 129 4.24 -9.61 8.04
CA ILE A 129 2.86 -10.08 7.87
C ILE A 129 2.75 -11.56 8.22
N ARG A 130 3.64 -12.41 7.72
CA ARG A 130 3.66 -13.86 8.04
C ARG A 130 3.69 -14.07 9.54
N ASP A 131 4.70 -13.53 10.20
CA ASP A 131 4.92 -13.75 11.63
C ASP A 131 3.77 -13.17 12.47
N PHE A 132 3.18 -12.05 12.05
CA PHE A 132 2.00 -11.47 12.70
C PHE A 132 0.75 -12.34 12.53
N ALA A 133 0.52 -12.88 11.33
CA ALA A 133 -0.61 -13.76 11.06
C ALA A 133 -0.48 -15.09 11.82
N GLU A 134 0.72 -15.69 11.86
CA GLU A 134 1.00 -16.90 12.64
C GLU A 134 0.77 -16.68 14.14
N LEU A 135 1.16 -15.52 14.67
CA LEU A 135 1.03 -15.20 16.09
C LEU A 135 -0.41 -14.86 16.51
N THR A 136 -1.13 -14.12 15.66
CA THR A 136 -2.42 -13.50 16.04
C THR A 136 -3.64 -14.13 15.38
N GLY A 137 -3.43 -14.92 14.32
CA GLY A 137 -4.50 -15.42 13.45
C GLY A 137 -5.13 -14.36 12.56
N ARG A 138 -4.66 -13.10 12.57
CA ARG A 138 -5.22 -12.01 11.77
C ARG A 138 -4.35 -11.74 10.54
N GLU A 139 -4.95 -11.90 9.37
CA GLU A 139 -4.31 -11.66 8.09
C GLU A 139 -4.31 -10.16 7.75
N VAL A 140 -3.18 -9.66 7.23
CA VAL A 140 -3.01 -8.28 6.78
C VAL A 140 -2.44 -8.30 5.37
N GLY A 141 -2.92 -7.42 4.51
CA GLY A 141 -2.42 -7.30 3.14
C GLY A 141 -1.10 -6.53 3.00
N LEU A 142 -0.40 -6.78 1.89
CA LEU A 142 0.79 -6.05 1.47
C LEU A 142 0.50 -5.20 0.24
N LYS A 143 0.87 -3.91 0.28
CA LYS A 143 0.84 -3.04 -0.90
C LYS A 143 2.23 -2.47 -1.21
N VAL A 144 2.84 -2.91 -2.30
CA VAL A 144 4.10 -2.34 -2.79
C VAL A 144 3.80 -1.17 -3.71
N ALA A 145 4.44 -0.02 -3.51
CA ALA A 145 4.16 1.19 -4.27
C ALA A 145 5.39 2.07 -4.49
N GLY A 146 5.39 2.74 -5.65
CA GLY A 146 6.41 3.71 -6.05
C GLY A 146 7.57 3.09 -6.84
N GLY A 147 7.88 3.67 -8.00
CA GLY A 147 9.02 3.28 -8.84
C GLY A 147 8.83 2.04 -9.71
N ILE A 148 7.72 1.31 -9.58
CA ILE A 148 7.42 0.08 -10.34
C ILE A 148 6.88 0.46 -11.72
N ARG A 149 7.66 0.23 -12.77
CA ARG A 149 7.34 0.65 -14.15
C ARG A 149 7.29 -0.49 -15.17
N ALA A 150 7.89 -1.63 -14.86
CA ALA A 150 7.92 -2.79 -15.76
C ALA A 150 7.16 -3.99 -15.18
N SER A 151 6.43 -4.70 -16.04
CA SER A 151 5.79 -5.98 -15.77
C SER A 151 6.76 -6.99 -15.13
N LYS A 152 8.01 -7.04 -15.57
CA LYS A 152 9.04 -7.91 -14.98
C LYS A 152 9.34 -7.57 -13.53
N ASP A 153 9.25 -6.30 -13.12
CA ASP A 153 9.40 -5.92 -11.72
C ASP A 153 8.20 -6.38 -10.89
N THR A 154 6.99 -6.33 -11.46
CA THR A 154 5.78 -6.85 -10.77
C THR A 154 5.89 -8.34 -10.48
N VAL A 155 6.43 -9.13 -11.41
CA VAL A 155 6.67 -10.58 -11.22
C VAL A 155 7.60 -10.84 -10.04
N ARG A 156 8.64 -10.03 -9.85
CA ARG A 156 9.56 -10.19 -8.71
C ARG A 156 8.86 -10.02 -7.37
N TYR A 157 7.93 -9.05 -7.25
CA TYR A 157 7.13 -8.90 -6.04
C TYR A 157 6.13 -10.03 -5.84
N LEU A 158 5.51 -10.54 -6.92
CA LEU A 158 4.63 -11.71 -6.84
C LEU A 158 5.39 -12.95 -6.33
N VAL A 159 6.64 -13.14 -6.76
CA VAL A 159 7.49 -14.22 -6.24
C VAL A 159 7.76 -14.04 -4.75
N ILE A 160 8.10 -12.84 -4.28
CA ILE A 160 8.30 -12.59 -2.84
C ILE A 160 7.05 -12.95 -2.04
N VAL A 161 5.87 -12.52 -2.51
CA VAL A 161 4.60 -12.81 -1.84
C VAL A 161 4.31 -14.30 -1.82
N HIS A 162 4.43 -14.98 -2.96
CA HIS A 162 4.22 -16.43 -3.06
C HIS A 162 5.14 -17.21 -2.10
N GLU A 163 6.43 -16.95 -2.16
CA GLU A 163 7.44 -17.70 -1.38
C GLU A 163 7.36 -17.39 0.13
N THR A 164 6.84 -16.23 0.53
CA THR A 164 6.82 -15.79 1.94
C THR A 164 5.46 -15.97 2.61
N LEU A 165 4.37 -15.71 1.88
CA LEU A 165 2.99 -15.66 2.39
C LEU A 165 2.08 -16.75 1.79
N GLY A 166 2.48 -17.36 0.66
CA GLY A 166 1.69 -18.39 -0.02
C GLY A 166 0.59 -17.84 -0.94
N ASP A 167 -0.09 -18.78 -1.62
CA ASP A 167 -1.12 -18.49 -2.62
C ASP A 167 -2.31 -17.69 -2.06
N ASP A 168 -2.62 -17.88 -0.78
CA ASP A 168 -3.71 -17.20 -0.09
C ASP A 168 -3.54 -15.68 -0.07
N TRP A 169 -2.31 -15.16 -0.23
CA TRP A 169 -2.04 -13.72 -0.35
C TRP A 169 -2.00 -13.21 -1.80
N LEU A 170 -2.03 -14.08 -2.81
CA LEU A 170 -2.05 -13.70 -4.23
C LEU A 170 -3.45 -13.31 -4.72
N THR A 171 -4.16 -12.53 -3.92
CA THR A 171 -5.52 -12.05 -4.18
C THR A 171 -5.58 -10.52 -4.10
N PRO A 172 -6.56 -9.87 -4.77
CA PRO A 172 -6.75 -8.43 -4.62
C PRO A 172 -7.00 -8.01 -3.16
N ASP A 173 -7.52 -8.88 -2.31
CA ASP A 173 -7.84 -8.53 -0.92
C ASP A 173 -6.60 -8.55 -0.01
N ARG A 174 -5.47 -9.09 -0.47
CA ARG A 174 -4.27 -9.27 0.35
C ARG A 174 -2.96 -8.84 -0.31
N PHE A 175 -2.92 -8.67 -1.63
CA PHE A 175 -1.75 -8.12 -2.31
C PHE A 175 -2.13 -7.09 -3.37
N ARG A 176 -1.44 -5.94 -3.35
CA ARG A 176 -1.65 -4.85 -4.31
C ARG A 176 -0.31 -4.27 -4.79
N ILE A 177 -0.28 -3.88 -6.06
CA ILE A 177 0.82 -3.10 -6.64
C ILE A 177 0.29 -1.70 -6.92
N GLY A 178 0.79 -0.71 -6.19
CA GLY A 178 0.49 0.70 -6.40
C GLY A 178 1.36 1.28 -7.49
N ALA A 179 0.80 1.45 -8.68
CA ALA A 179 1.48 1.98 -9.85
C ALA A 179 0.52 2.79 -10.73
N SER A 180 1.08 3.69 -11.55
CA SER A 180 0.35 4.35 -12.64
C SER A 180 0.75 3.73 -13.98
N SER A 181 2.04 3.72 -14.31
CA SER A 181 2.49 3.45 -15.68
C SER A 181 2.70 1.98 -16.01
N VAL A 182 2.82 1.12 -15.00
CA VAL A 182 3.09 -0.31 -15.23
C VAL A 182 1.95 -1.02 -15.96
N ILE A 183 0.72 -0.50 -15.87
CA ILE A 183 -0.43 -1.10 -16.54
C ILE A 183 -0.23 -1.13 -18.05
N ASN A 184 0.39 -0.09 -18.62
CA ASN A 184 0.65 0.00 -20.05
C ASN A 184 1.69 -1.04 -20.48
N ASP A 185 2.76 -1.22 -19.70
CA ASP A 185 3.73 -2.29 -19.99
C ASP A 185 3.09 -3.68 -19.87
N ILE A 186 2.25 -3.93 -18.85
CA ILE A 186 1.53 -5.19 -18.70
C ILE A 186 0.63 -5.48 -19.90
N LEU A 187 -0.17 -4.50 -20.33
CA LEU A 187 -1.04 -4.65 -21.49
C LEU A 187 -0.24 -4.92 -22.77
N MET A 188 0.89 -4.22 -22.95
CA MET A 188 1.81 -4.45 -24.06
C MET A 188 2.40 -5.87 -24.05
N GLN A 189 2.82 -6.38 -22.89
CA GLN A 189 3.31 -7.77 -22.79
C GLN A 189 2.20 -8.79 -23.07
N ILE A 190 0.97 -8.56 -22.60
CA ILE A 190 -0.17 -9.45 -22.87
C ILE A 190 -0.48 -9.47 -24.37
N ASP A 191 -0.48 -8.32 -25.04
CA ASP A 191 -0.73 -8.22 -26.48
C ASP A 191 0.37 -8.93 -27.28
N PHE A 192 1.63 -8.76 -26.89
CA PHE A 192 2.76 -9.49 -27.48
C PHE A 192 2.61 -11.01 -27.30
N LEU A 193 2.27 -11.49 -26.10
CA LEU A 193 2.08 -12.92 -25.85
C LEU A 193 0.92 -13.52 -26.65
N ARG A 194 -0.10 -12.72 -26.99
CA ARG A 194 -1.25 -13.15 -27.80
C ARG A 194 -0.98 -13.11 -29.29
N THR A 195 -0.21 -12.13 -29.77
CA THR A 195 -0.10 -11.83 -31.20
C THR A 195 1.29 -12.10 -31.80
N GLY A 196 2.30 -12.25 -30.95
CA GLY A 196 3.71 -12.32 -31.33
C GLY A 196 4.31 -10.99 -31.82
N ARG A 197 3.60 -9.87 -31.65
CA ARG A 197 4.00 -8.53 -32.12
C ARG A 197 3.78 -7.49 -31.04
N TYR A 198 4.66 -6.50 -30.95
CA TYR A 198 4.39 -5.34 -30.09
C TYR A 198 3.39 -4.42 -30.78
N SER A 199 2.38 -3.98 -30.03
CA SER A 199 1.49 -2.89 -30.43
C SER A 199 2.23 -1.55 -30.48
N ASP A 200 1.69 -0.62 -31.26
CA ASP A 200 2.13 0.77 -31.26
C ASP A 200 2.01 1.37 -29.83
N PRO A 201 3.05 2.04 -29.30
CA PRO A 201 3.00 2.70 -28.00
C PRO A 201 1.83 3.68 -27.83
N ASP A 202 1.36 4.31 -28.92
CA ASP A 202 0.27 5.29 -28.91
C ASP A 202 -1.11 4.66 -28.59
N ARG A 203 -1.20 3.33 -28.54
CA ARG A 203 -2.40 2.58 -28.15
C ARG A 203 -2.69 2.64 -26.65
N TYR A 204 -1.69 2.99 -25.83
CA TYR A 204 -1.78 3.00 -24.38
C TYR A 204 -1.81 4.43 -23.83
N THR A 205 -2.26 4.61 -22.59
CA THR A 205 -2.39 5.95 -22.00
C THR A 205 -1.02 6.63 -21.88
N LEU A 206 -0.96 7.93 -22.15
CA LEU A 206 0.21 8.74 -21.82
C LEU A 206 0.10 9.09 -20.32
N ASP A 207 0.98 8.50 -19.52
CA ASP A 207 1.12 8.79 -18.09
C ASP A 207 1.92 10.08 -17.84
#